data_AF-A0A953WHM8-F1
#
_entry.id   AF-A0A953WHM8-F1
#
_cell.length_a   1.000
_cell.length_b   1.000
_cell.length_c   1.000
_cell.angle_alpha   90.00
_cell.angle_beta   90.00
_cell.angle_gamma   90.00
#
_symmetry.space_group_name_H-M   'P 1'
#
loop_
_entity.id
_entity.type
_entity.pdbx_description
1 polymer ?
#
loop_
_entity_poly.entity_id
_entity_poly.type
_entity_poly.pdbx_seq_one_letter_code
_entity_poly.pdbx_strand_id
1 'polypeptide(L)'
;LLDQMISFVQSVREVDIKKRPSIAETVDWAKTLLLLHSTALDETFVRDTLNVLLKHESDIAVIGPEVPKMLREAAAQKPGSRTASGYPDLG
;
A
#
# COMPACT_ATOMS: atom_id res chain seq x y z
N LEU A 1 7.21 7.30 4.73
CA LEU A 1 5.79 6.92 4.87
C LEU A 1 5.02 6.95 3.54
N LEU A 2 4.92 8.10 2.83
CA LEU A 2 4.11 8.21 1.60
C LEU A 2 4.53 7.19 0.52
N ASP A 3 5.83 7.08 0.22
CA ASP A 3 6.31 6.14 -0.79
C ASP A 3 6.06 4.68 -0.39
N GLN A 4 6.27 4.34 0.88
CA GLN A 4 5.96 3.01 1.42
C GLN A 4 4.46 2.68 1.27
N MET A 5 3.58 3.65 1.56
CA MET A 5 2.14 3.50 1.38
C MET A 5 1.77 3.28 -0.09
N ILE A 6 2.35 4.06 -1.01
CA ILE A 6 2.10 3.91 -2.44
C ILE A 6 2.57 2.52 -2.92
N SER A 7 3.80 2.12 -2.57
CA SER A 7 4.35 0.81 -2.91
C SER A 7 3.52 -0.35 -2.36
N PHE A 8 3.06 -0.23 -1.11
CA PHE A 8 2.19 -1.23 -0.50
C PHE A 8 0.85 -1.35 -1.25
N VAL A 9 0.18 -0.23 -1.52
CA VAL A 9 -1.12 -0.23 -2.24
C VAL A 9 -0.96 -0.76 -3.67
N GLN A 10 0.16 -0.45 -4.33
CA GLN A 10 0.47 -1.02 -5.65
C GLN A 10 0.62 -2.54 -5.56
N SER A 11 1.37 -3.04 -4.58
CA SER A 11 1.55 -4.48 -4.37
C SER A 11 0.21 -5.20 -4.13
N VAL A 12 -0.68 -4.61 -3.32
CA VAL A 12 -2.03 -5.14 -3.10
C VAL A 12 -2.87 -5.19 -4.39
N ARG A 13 -2.71 -4.22 -5.30
CA ARG A 13 -3.45 -4.18 -6.58
C ARG A 13 -2.98 -5.20 -7.60
N GLU A 14 -1.77 -5.75 -7.44
CA GLU A 14 -1.24 -6.81 -8.31
C GLU A 14 -1.66 -8.21 -7.86
N VAL A 15 -2.18 -8.37 -6.64
CA VAL A 15 -2.70 -9.67 -6.17
C VAL A 15 -4.07 -9.94 -6.81
N ASP A 16 -4.29 -11.22 -7.16
CA ASP A 16 -5.57 -11.71 -7.63
C ASP A 16 -6.57 -11.83 -6.47
N ILE A 17 -7.26 -10.74 -6.18
CA ILE A 17 -8.33 -10.64 -5.18
C ILE A 17 -9.65 -10.25 -5.83
N LYS A 18 -10.76 -10.52 -5.16
CA LYS A 18 -12.12 -10.30 -5.69
C LYS A 18 -12.35 -8.84 -6.04
N LYS A 19 -11.92 -7.91 -5.17
CA LYS A 19 -12.04 -6.48 -5.42
C LYS A 19 -10.79 -5.73 -4.97
N ARG A 20 -10.13 -5.10 -5.93
CA ARG A 20 -8.98 -4.23 -5.69
C ARG A 20 -9.40 -2.93 -5.00
N PRO A 21 -8.54 -2.34 -4.14
CA PRO A 21 -8.82 -1.06 -3.50
C PRO A 21 -8.85 0.08 -4.53
N SER A 22 -9.95 0.83 -4.52
CA SER A 22 -10.17 2.04 -5.30
C SER A 22 -9.39 3.25 -4.76
N ILE A 23 -9.51 4.36 -5.47
CA ILE A 23 -8.92 5.65 -5.05
C ILE A 23 -9.51 6.09 -3.70
N ALA A 24 -10.82 5.94 -3.49
CA ALA A 24 -11.48 6.37 -2.25
C ALA A 24 -10.94 5.59 -1.04
N GLU A 25 -10.88 4.26 -1.14
CA GLU A 25 -10.34 3.40 -0.08
C GLU A 25 -8.85 3.70 0.20
N THR A 26 -8.08 4.00 -0.85
CA THR A 26 -6.66 4.40 -0.71
C THR A 26 -6.51 5.73 0.04
N VAL A 27 -7.34 6.73 -0.30
CA VAL A 27 -7.32 8.04 0.35
C VAL A 27 -7.76 7.95 1.80
N ASP A 28 -8.78 7.14 2.11
CA ASP A 28 -9.24 6.97 3.48
C ASP A 28 -8.20 6.24 4.34
N TRP A 29 -7.52 5.24 3.78
CA TRP A 29 -6.41 4.58 4.49
C TRP A 29 -5.22 5.52 4.72
N ALA A 30 -4.90 6.40 3.77
CA ALA A 30 -3.90 7.45 3.97
C ALA A 30 -4.26 8.41 5.12
N LYS A 31 -5.54 8.80 5.24
CA LYS A 31 -6.01 9.59 6.38
C LYS A 31 -5.88 8.84 7.70
N THR A 32 -6.21 7.55 7.73
CA THR A 32 -6.04 6.69 8.91
C THR A 32 -4.58 6.65 9.36
N LEU A 33 -3.64 6.49 8.42
CA LEU A 33 -2.19 6.55 8.69
C LEU A 33 -1.76 7.88 9.31
N LEU A 34 -2.27 9.00 8.81
CA LEU A 34 -1.98 10.34 9.33
C LEU A 34 -2.56 10.57 10.73
N LEU A 35 -3.80 10.14 10.97
CA LEU A 35 -4.49 10.31 12.24
C LEU A 35 -3.86 9.50 13.37
N LEU A 36 -3.24 8.36 13.04
CA LEU A 36 -2.59 7.47 13.99
C LEU A 36 -1.11 7.81 14.20
N HIS A 37 -0.65 8.97 13.69
CA HIS A 37 0.71 9.50 13.84
C HIS A 37 1.81 8.51 13.48
N SER A 38 1.53 7.62 12.52
CA SER A 38 2.49 6.63 12.06
C SER A 38 3.65 7.32 11.33
N THR A 39 4.88 6.98 11.69
CA THR A 39 6.10 7.48 11.02
C THR A 39 6.60 6.51 9.94
N ALA A 40 6.17 5.25 9.99
CA ALA A 40 6.47 4.17 9.04
C ALA A 40 5.34 3.12 9.05
N LEU A 41 5.18 2.40 7.95
CA LEU A 41 4.23 1.28 7.92
C LEU A 41 4.71 0.14 8.83
N ASP A 42 4.06 -0.01 9.98
CA ASP A 42 4.24 -1.11 10.91
C ASP A 42 3.31 -2.28 10.55
N GLU A 43 3.75 -3.52 10.80
CA GLU A 43 2.96 -4.71 10.47
C GLU A 43 1.64 -4.79 11.24
N THR A 44 1.69 -4.58 12.55
CA THR A 44 0.50 -4.64 13.41
C THR A 44 -0.50 -3.59 12.96
N PHE A 45 -0.01 -2.37 12.73
CA PHE A 45 -0.81 -1.26 12.22
C PHE A 45 -1.52 -1.59 10.91
N VAL A 46 -0.77 -2.12 9.93
CA VAL A 46 -1.35 -2.44 8.62
C VAL A 46 -2.41 -3.52 8.76
N ARG A 47 -2.15 -4.57 9.55
CA ARG A 47 -3.12 -5.64 9.81
C ARG A 47 -4.41 -5.10 10.44
N ASP A 48 -4.29 -4.23 11.44
CA ASP A 48 -5.43 -3.67 12.18
C ASP A 48 -6.26 -2.70 11.33
N THR A 49 -5.68 -2.15 10.26
CA THR A 49 -6.33 -1.15 9.39
C THR A 49 -6.60 -1.65 7.98
N LEU A 50 -6.32 -2.93 7.67
CA LEU A 50 -6.54 -3.53 6.35
C LEU A 50 -8.00 -3.44 5.90
N ASN A 51 -8.96 -3.46 6.83
CA ASN A 51 -10.39 -3.30 6.56
C ASN A 51 -10.79 -1.90 6.03
N VAL A 52 -9.95 -0.90 6.28
CA VAL A 52 -10.13 0.44 5.71
C VAL A 52 -9.81 0.40 4.21
N LEU A 53 -8.78 -0.35 3.82
CA LEU A 53 -8.32 -0.49 2.44
C LEU A 53 -9.10 -1.56 1.65
N LEU A 54 -9.42 -2.70 2.27
CA LEU A 54 -10.10 -3.85 1.66
C LEU A 54 -11.44 -4.08 2.34
N LYS A 55 -12.53 -4.15 1.57
CA LYS A 55 -13.90 -4.26 2.11
C LYS A 55 -14.43 -5.69 2.22
N HIS A 56 -13.73 -6.66 1.63
CA HIS A 56 -14.12 -8.06 1.66
C HIS A 56 -13.18 -8.84 2.57
N GLU A 57 -13.74 -9.55 3.55
CA GLU A 57 -12.97 -10.39 4.47
C GLU A 57 -12.18 -11.48 3.73
N SER A 58 -12.70 -11.99 2.61
CA SER A 58 -11.98 -12.91 1.73
C SER A 58 -10.70 -12.32 1.17
N ASP A 59 -10.72 -11.03 0.78
CA ASP A 59 -9.56 -10.34 0.23
C ASP A 59 -8.55 -10.02 1.35
N ILE A 60 -9.03 -9.69 2.55
CA ILE A 60 -8.18 -9.55 3.75
C ILE A 60 -7.51 -10.87 4.11
N ALA A 61 -8.21 -12.00 4.03
CA ALA A 61 -7.64 -13.32 4.29
C ALA A 61 -6.55 -13.71 3.28
N VAL A 62 -6.67 -13.27 2.02
CA VAL A 62 -5.63 -13.46 0.99
C VAL A 62 -4.42 -12.55 1.23
N ILE A 63 -4.65 -11.27 1.55
CA ILE A 63 -3.57 -10.28 1.70
C ILE A 63 -2.85 -10.40 3.05
N GLY A 64 -3.55 -10.79 4.11
CA GLY A 64 -3.03 -10.87 5.48
C GLY A 64 -1.70 -11.63 5.59
N PRO A 65 -1.57 -12.84 5.02
CA PRO A 65 -0.30 -13.57 5.01
C PRO A 65 0.83 -12.87 4.23
N GLU A 66 0.51 -12.07 3.21
CA GLU A 66 1.49 -11.40 2.35
C GLU A 66 1.99 -10.06 2.93
N VAL A 67 1.30 -9.48 3.91
CA VAL A 67 1.65 -8.19 4.54
C VAL A 67 3.14 -8.07 4.91
N PRO A 68 3.78 -9.04 5.61
CA PRO A 68 5.18 -8.91 6.01
C PRO A 68 6.13 -8.81 4.82
N LYS A 69 5.82 -9.50 3.72
CA LYS A 69 6.58 -9.43 2.47
C LYS A 69 6.39 -8.07 1.80
N MET A 70 5.14 -7.65 1.62
CA MET A 70 4.79 -6.36 1.00
C MET A 70 5.38 -5.17 1.76
N LEU A 71 5.43 -5.23 3.10
CA LEU A 71 6.06 -4.19 3.93
C LEU A 71 7.57 -4.11 3.73
N ARG A 72 8.26 -5.26 3.63
CA ARG A 72 9.71 -5.29 3.35
C ARG A 72 10.00 -4.71 1.96
N GLU A 73 9.20 -5.07 0.96
CA GLU A 73 9.34 -4.56 -0.41
C GLU A 73 9.06 -3.05 -0.47
N ALA A 74 8.01 -2.59 0.20
CA ALA A 74 7.67 -1.17 0.30
C ALA A 74 8.75 -0.36 1.05
N ALA A 75 9.39 -0.93 2.07
CA ALA A 75 10.50 -0.30 2.78
C ALA A 75 11.80 -0.27 1.96
N ALA A 76 12.00 -1.25 1.07
CA ALA A 76 13.17 -1.35 0.20
C ALA A 76 13.08 -0.42 -1.03
N GLN A 77 11.88 0.02 -1.43
CA GLN A 77 11.72 0.96 -2.53
C GLN A 77 12.26 2.35 -2.15
N LYS A 78 13.31 2.78 -2.84
CA LYS A 78 13.80 4.17 -2.76
C LYS A 78 12.81 5.12 -3.45
N PRO A 79 12.59 6.32 -2.90
CA PRO A 79 11.88 7.39 -3.62
C PRO A 79 12.62 7.63 -4.94
N GLY A 80 11.95 7.43 -6.09
CA GLY A 80 12.54 7.68 -7.41
C GLY A 80 13.14 6.48 -8.15
N SER A 81 12.84 5.22 -7.78
CA SER A 81 13.17 4.06 -8.65
C SER A 81 12.24 3.90 -9.87
N ARG A 82 11.37 4.88 -10.16
CA ARG A 82 10.83 5.06 -11.50
C ARG A 82 11.93 5.76 -12.29
N THR A 83 12.28 5.26 -13.46
CA THR A 83 13.05 6.10 -14.41
C THR A 83 12.35 7.46 -14.51
N ALA A 84 13.15 8.52 -14.44
CA ALA A 84 12.67 9.90 -14.51
C ALA A 84 11.86 10.10 -15.79
N SER A 85 10.84 10.95 -15.72
CA SER A 85 9.90 11.24 -16.80
C SER A 85 8.76 10.23 -16.90
N GLY A 86 7.54 10.69 -16.64
CA GLY A 86 6.33 10.06 -17.19
C GLY A 86 6.18 10.30 -18.70
N TYR A 87 7.26 10.71 -19.38
CA TYR A 87 7.46 10.89 -20.82
C TYR A 87 8.80 10.22 -21.21
N PRO A 88 9.09 9.99 -22.49
CA PRO A 88 10.47 9.73 -22.89
C PRO A 88 11.35 10.93 -22.50
N ASP A 89 12.57 10.65 -22.06
CA ASP A 89 13.63 11.65 -21.92
C ASP A 89 13.89 12.28 -23.31
N LEU A 90 13.79 13.61 -23.40
CA LEU A 90 14.00 14.36 -24.64
C LEU A 90 15.19 15.34 -24.54
N GLY A 91 16.04 15.25 -23.51
CA GLY A 91 17.27 16.04 -23.42
C GLY A 91 17.67 16.46 -22.02
#